data_AF-A0A958R945-F1
#
_entry.id   AF-A0A958R945-F1
#
_cell.length_a   1.000
_cell.length_b   1.000
_cell.length_c   1.000
_cell.angle_alpha   90.00
_cell.angle_beta   90.00
_cell.angle_gamma   90.00
#
_symmetry.space_group_name_H-M   'P 1'
#
loop_
_entity.id
_entity.type
_entity.pdbx_description
1 polymer ?
#
loop_
_entity_poly.entity_id
_entity_poly.type
_entity_poly.pdbx_seq_one_letter_code
_entity_poly.pdbx_strand_id
1 'polypeptide(L)'
;MGAKGLMELVQFDEAMWTRLKHYIGGGTRVKSPDDASETTEIPHVWVNTKTADPGFVKDMQLSYSLKSDGQSKTTLPTQNVVGVLEGTDPTLKNEYVIYSAHYDHVGIGQPNAEGDSIYNGARDNAIGVTAVLSMLENLGKYPTKRSALFILFTGEE
;
A
#
# COMPACT_ATOMS: atom_id res chain seq x y z
N MET A 1 -30.71 -6.47 20.64
CA MET A 1 -29.33 -6.99 20.46
C MET A 1 -28.88 -6.57 19.08
N GLY A 2 -27.83 -5.77 18.95
CA GLY A 2 -27.34 -5.29 17.66
C GLY A 2 -26.49 -6.34 16.93
N ALA A 3 -26.23 -6.11 15.64
CA ALA A 3 -25.32 -6.95 14.85
C ALA A 3 -23.92 -6.94 15.47
N LYS A 4 -23.29 -8.12 15.54
CA LYS A 4 -21.94 -8.30 16.11
C LYS A 4 -20.82 -8.39 15.06
N GLY A 5 -21.17 -8.32 13.78
CA GLY A 5 -20.25 -8.46 12.64
C GLY A 5 -21.01 -8.45 11.32
N LEU A 6 -20.27 -8.27 10.23
CA LEU A 6 -20.75 -8.34 8.85
C LEU A 6 -20.04 -9.50 8.13
N MET A 7 -20.80 -10.32 7.42
CA MET A 7 -20.26 -11.36 6.55
C MET A 7 -20.80 -11.11 5.14
N GLU A 8 -19.90 -10.92 4.18
CA GLU A 8 -20.24 -10.77 2.77
C GLU A 8 -19.87 -12.03 2.00
N LEU A 9 -20.81 -12.54 1.23
CA LEU A 9 -20.62 -13.69 0.35
C LEU A 9 -20.31 -13.17 -1.04
N VAL A 10 -19.14 -13.52 -1.55
CA VAL A 10 -18.66 -13.08 -2.86
C VAL A 10 -18.45 -14.28 -3.76
N GLN A 11 -18.47 -14.05 -5.08
CA GLN A 11 -18.23 -15.07 -6.11
C GLN A 11 -17.10 -14.64 -7.05
N PHE A 12 -15.98 -14.22 -6.46
CA PHE A 12 -14.81 -13.78 -7.23
C PHE A 12 -14.11 -14.98 -7.87
N ASP A 13 -13.58 -14.78 -9.08
CA ASP A 13 -12.63 -15.74 -9.65
C ASP A 13 -11.31 -15.78 -8.86
N GLU A 14 -10.50 -16.81 -9.11
CA GLU A 14 -9.23 -17.00 -8.38
C GLU A 14 -8.24 -15.84 -8.56
N ALA A 15 -8.23 -15.20 -9.73
CA ALA A 15 -7.33 -14.08 -9.99
C ALA A 15 -7.72 -12.86 -9.16
N MET A 16 -9.01 -12.52 -9.13
CA MET A 16 -9.56 -11.43 -8.32
C MET A 16 -9.45 -11.74 -6.83
N TRP A 17 -9.74 -12.98 -6.42
CA TRP A 17 -9.61 -13.41 -5.02
C TRP A 17 -8.17 -13.34 -4.52
N THR A 18 -7.20 -13.71 -5.36
CA THR A 18 -5.77 -13.61 -5.04
C THR A 18 -5.35 -12.15 -4.86
N ARG A 19 -5.75 -11.25 -5.76
CA ARG A 19 -5.50 -9.80 -5.63
C ARG A 19 -6.11 -9.25 -4.35
N LEU A 20 -7.35 -9.63 -4.05
CA LEU A 20 -8.03 -9.16 -2.86
C LEU A 20 -7.31 -9.57 -1.57
N LYS A 21 -6.91 -10.84 -1.47
CA LYS A 21 -6.15 -11.34 -0.32
C LYS A 21 -4.84 -10.57 -0.12
N HIS A 22 -4.21 -10.15 -1.21
CA HIS A 22 -2.99 -9.35 -1.17
C HIS A 22 -3.23 -7.96 -0.55
N TYR A 23 -4.25 -7.22 -1.01
CA TYR A 23 -4.49 -5.84 -0.57
C TYR A 23 -5.28 -5.69 0.73
N ILE A 24 -6.16 -6.64 1.05
CA ILE A 24 -7.03 -6.58 2.25
C ILE A 24 -6.42 -7.37 3.42
N GLY A 25 -5.53 -8.33 3.13
CA GLY A 25 -4.79 -9.08 4.15
C GLY A 25 -3.51 -8.37 4.62
N GLY A 26 -2.92 -7.51 3.79
CA GLY A 26 -1.76 -6.68 4.12
C GLY A 26 -2.16 -5.51 5.02
N GLY A 27 -1.77 -5.56 6.30
CA GLY A 27 -2.12 -4.56 7.30
C GLY A 27 -1.37 -3.22 7.19
N THR A 28 -0.89 -2.82 6.02
CA THR A 28 -0.12 -1.57 5.88
C THR A 28 -1.08 -0.40 5.65
N ARG A 29 -1.54 0.22 6.74
CA ARG A 29 -2.09 1.57 6.70
C ARG A 29 -1.28 2.43 7.65
N VAL A 30 -0.43 3.30 7.10
CA VAL A 30 0.19 4.38 7.88
C VAL A 30 -0.91 5.37 8.21
N LYS A 31 -1.38 5.37 9.45
CA LYS A 31 -2.29 6.40 9.96
C LYS A 31 -1.46 7.59 10.44
N SER A 32 -1.90 8.80 10.12
CA SER A 32 -1.38 10.01 10.76
C SER A 32 -1.65 9.91 12.27
N PRO A 33 -0.78 10.47 13.14
CA PRO A 33 -1.06 10.57 14.58
C PRO A 33 -2.43 11.20 14.91
N ASP A 34 -2.96 12.00 13.99
CA ASP A 34 -4.25 12.71 14.11
C ASP A 34 -5.45 11.90 13.60
N ASP A 35 -5.26 10.72 12.97
CA ASP A 35 -6.33 9.87 12.41
C ASP A 35 -7.07 9.03 13.48
N ALA A 36 -7.19 9.57 14.69
CA ALA A 36 -7.96 9.01 15.78
C ALA A 36 -9.47 9.14 15.50
N SER A 37 -9.99 8.37 14.54
CA SER A 37 -11.43 8.08 14.49
C SER A 37 -11.73 6.85 15.32
N GLU A 38 -12.51 7.05 16.38
CA GLU A 38 -13.22 5.99 17.10
C GLU A 38 -14.28 5.39 16.16
N THR A 39 -13.85 4.55 15.24
CA THR A 39 -14.78 3.68 14.53
C THR A 39 -14.84 2.37 15.30
N THR A 40 -16.03 2.05 15.81
CA THR A 40 -16.33 0.71 16.30
C THR A 40 -16.32 -0.21 15.07
N GLU A 41 -15.15 -0.71 14.69
CA GLU A 41 -15.02 -1.66 13.59
C GLU A 41 -15.71 -2.96 14.02
N ILE A 42 -16.95 -3.15 13.56
CA ILE A 42 -17.57 -4.48 13.61
C ILE A 42 -16.74 -5.41 12.71
N PRO A 43 -16.41 -6.64 13.16
CA PRO A 43 -15.66 -7.58 12.33
C PRO A 43 -16.34 -7.76 10.97
N HIS A 44 -15.60 -7.53 9.88
CA HIS A 44 -16.08 -7.72 8.52
C HIS A 44 -15.29 -8.85 7.86
N VAL A 45 -16.00 -9.89 7.42
CA VAL A 45 -15.40 -11.08 6.80
C VAL A 45 -16.00 -11.30 5.41
N TRP A 46 -15.15 -11.57 4.43
CA TRP A 46 -15.59 -11.99 3.10
C TRP A 46 -15.37 -13.48 2.92
N VAL A 47 -16.37 -14.15 2.36
CA VAL A 47 -16.33 -15.58 2.05
C VAL A 47 -16.51 -15.75 0.55
N ASN A 48 -15.47 -16.24 -0.14
CA ASN A 48 -15.59 -16.59 -1.55
C ASN A 48 -16.29 -17.94 -1.70
N THR A 49 -17.51 -17.92 -2.23
CA THR A 49 -18.39 -19.08 -2.38
C THR A 49 -18.32 -19.71 -3.77
N LYS A 50 -17.43 -19.23 -4.65
CA LYS A 50 -17.34 -19.73 -6.03
C LYS A 50 -16.89 -21.20 -6.11
N THR A 51 -16.03 -21.64 -5.19
CA THR A 51 -15.49 -23.01 -5.16
C THR A 51 -16.24 -23.94 -4.22
N ALA A 52 -17.07 -23.39 -3.33
CA ALA A 52 -17.94 -24.14 -2.44
C ALA A 52 -19.19 -23.30 -2.13
N ASP A 53 -20.35 -23.78 -2.57
CA ASP A 53 -21.63 -23.20 -2.15
C ASP A 53 -21.90 -23.60 -0.70
N PRO A 54 -21.93 -22.65 0.25
CA PRO A 54 -22.24 -22.92 1.65
C PRO A 54 -23.69 -23.37 1.88
N GLY A 55 -24.55 -23.32 0.85
CA GLY A 55 -25.92 -23.82 0.91
C GLY A 55 -26.83 -22.97 1.78
N PHE A 56 -26.63 -21.65 1.80
CA PHE A 56 -27.48 -20.74 2.58
C PHE A 56 -28.91 -20.78 2.06
N VAL A 57 -29.79 -21.42 2.82
CA VAL A 57 -31.24 -21.39 2.59
C VAL A 57 -31.86 -20.33 3.49
N LYS A 58 -32.88 -19.65 2.98
CA LYS A 58 -33.70 -18.72 3.79
C LYS A 58 -34.15 -19.42 5.09
N ASP A 59 -34.01 -18.74 6.21
CA ASP A 59 -34.37 -19.21 7.57
C ASP A 59 -33.48 -20.34 8.13
N MET A 60 -32.39 -20.72 7.44
CA MET A 60 -31.38 -21.63 7.96
C MET A 60 -30.52 -20.97 9.05
N GLN A 61 -30.32 -21.65 10.17
CA GLN A 61 -29.36 -21.25 11.19
C GLN A 61 -28.13 -22.15 11.13
N LEU A 62 -26.96 -21.52 10.96
CA LEU A 62 -25.67 -22.19 10.95
C LEU A 62 -24.81 -21.64 12.08
N SER A 63 -24.15 -22.55 12.81
CA SER A 63 -23.21 -22.20 13.87
C SER A 63 -21.78 -22.30 13.35
N TYR A 64 -21.06 -21.18 13.34
CA TYR A 64 -19.65 -21.11 12.97
C TYR A 64 -18.82 -20.47 14.10
N SER A 65 -17.57 -20.92 14.24
CA SER A 65 -16.59 -20.29 15.14
C SER A 65 -15.47 -19.69 14.29
N LEU A 66 -15.31 -18.37 14.39
CA LEU A 66 -14.19 -17.66 13.80
C LEU A 66 -13.18 -17.37 14.90
N LYS A 67 -11.93 -17.78 14.68
CA LYS A 67 -10.79 -17.42 15.52
C LYS A 67 -9.84 -16.59 14.70
N SER A 68 -9.36 -15.50 15.28
CA SER A 68 -8.32 -14.65 14.72
C SER A 68 -7.37 -14.33 15.84
N ASP A 69 -6.06 -14.39 15.57
CA ASP A 69 -5.03 -13.93 16.51
C ASP A 69 -5.00 -12.39 16.59
N GLY A 70 -5.88 -11.72 15.83
CA GLY A 70 -5.93 -10.27 15.68
C GLY A 70 -4.83 -9.74 14.76
N GLN A 71 -4.84 -8.43 14.54
CA GLN A 71 -3.68 -7.73 13.98
C GLN A 71 -3.17 -6.75 15.02
N SER A 72 -1.87 -6.80 15.31
CA SER A 72 -1.19 -5.74 16.06
C SER A 72 -0.77 -4.66 15.07
N LYS A 73 -1.28 -3.45 15.27
CA LYS A 73 -0.84 -2.26 14.52
C LYS A 73 0.19 -1.54 15.37
N THR A 74 1.36 -1.28 14.82
CA THR A 74 2.39 -0.46 15.46
C THR A 74 2.73 0.70 14.54
N THR A 75 2.68 1.92 15.07
CA THR A 75 3.13 3.09 14.34
C THR A 75 4.65 3.09 14.29
N LEU A 76 5.19 3.16 13.07
CA LEU A 76 6.64 3.26 12.86
C LEU A 76 6.97 4.66 12.32
N PRO A 77 8.03 5.31 12.86
CA PRO A 77 8.50 6.56 12.27
C PRO A 77 9.10 6.27 10.90
N THR A 78 8.73 7.10 9.92
CA THR A 78 9.30 7.07 8.57
C THR A 78 9.38 8.50 8.01
N GLN A 79 10.09 8.70 6.90
CA GLN A 79 10.37 10.04 6.35
C GLN A 79 10.42 10.06 4.83
N ASN A 80 9.74 11.03 4.22
CA ASN A 80 9.99 11.35 2.81
C ASN A 80 11.32 12.10 2.68
N VAL A 81 12.07 11.84 1.62
CA VAL A 81 13.28 12.59 1.28
C VAL A 81 12.95 13.60 0.19
N VAL A 82 13.15 14.89 0.46
CA VAL A 82 12.80 15.97 -0.45
C VAL A 82 14.02 16.80 -0.79
N GLY A 83 14.23 17.08 -2.08
CA GLY A 83 15.28 17.95 -2.58
C GLY A 83 14.74 18.96 -3.59
N VAL A 84 15.27 20.17 -3.58
CA VAL A 84 14.90 21.23 -4.53
C VAL A 84 16.13 21.70 -5.27
N LEU A 85 16.03 21.78 -6.59
CA LEU A 85 16.98 22.49 -7.44
C LEU A 85 16.29 23.71 -8.02
N GLU A 86 16.77 24.91 -7.65
CA GLU A 86 16.20 26.17 -8.11
C GLU A 86 16.41 26.35 -9.63
N GLY A 87 15.34 26.77 -10.32
CA GLY A 87 15.36 27.09 -11.73
C GLY A 87 16.18 28.35 -12.05
N THR A 88 16.71 28.42 -13.26
CA THR A 88 17.59 29.51 -13.70
C THR A 88 16.86 30.78 -14.14
N ASP A 89 15.56 30.70 -14.40
CA ASP A 89 14.77 31.81 -14.94
C ASP A 89 14.05 32.57 -13.80
N PRO A 90 14.28 33.89 -13.64
CA PRO A 90 13.68 34.67 -12.55
C PRO A 90 12.15 34.66 -12.52
N THR A 91 11.50 34.44 -13.66
CA THR A 91 10.04 34.39 -13.77
C THR A 91 9.54 32.96 -13.56
N LEU A 92 10.21 31.96 -14.12
CA LEU A 92 9.73 30.56 -14.10
C LEU A 92 10.22 29.74 -12.91
N LYS A 93 11.20 30.22 -12.12
CA LYS A 93 11.78 29.45 -11.01
C LYS A 93 10.80 29.11 -9.87
N ASN A 94 9.65 29.80 -9.81
CA ASN A 94 8.60 29.50 -8.83
C ASN A 94 7.59 28.45 -9.36
N GLU A 95 7.77 27.94 -10.58
CA GLU A 95 7.05 26.79 -11.11
C GLU A 95 7.93 25.55 -10.95
N TYR A 96 7.31 24.45 -10.51
CA TYR A 96 8.02 23.21 -10.17
C TYR A 96 7.63 22.07 -11.11
N VAL A 97 8.64 21.36 -11.59
CA VAL A 97 8.48 20.02 -12.16
C VAL A 97 8.85 19.01 -11.09
N ILE A 98 7.94 18.10 -10.79
CA ILE A 98 8.13 17.07 -9.75
C ILE A 98 8.68 15.81 -10.39
N TYR A 99 9.75 15.27 -9.79
CA TYR A 99 10.32 13.96 -10.07
C TYR A 99 10.20 13.13 -8.80
N SER A 100 9.51 12.00 -8.86
CA SER A 100 9.24 11.21 -7.66
C SER A 100 9.30 9.72 -7.87
N ALA A 101 9.65 9.01 -6.80
CA ALA A 101 9.55 7.56 -6.65
C ALA A 101 9.27 7.27 -5.16
N HIS A 102 8.97 6.03 -4.79
CA HIS A 102 9.00 5.58 -3.40
C HIS A 102 10.19 4.65 -3.18
N TYR A 103 10.72 4.61 -1.96
CA TYR A 103 11.93 3.86 -1.62
C TYR A 103 11.69 2.76 -0.58
N ASP A 104 10.46 2.64 -0.06
CA ASP A 104 10.03 1.48 0.72
C ASP A 104 9.68 0.30 -0.20
N HIS A 105 9.53 -0.87 0.42
CA HIS A 105 9.08 -2.08 -0.24
C HIS A 105 8.45 -3.02 0.78
N VAL A 106 7.64 -3.98 0.31
CA VAL A 106 7.00 -5.05 1.12
C VAL A 106 7.99 -5.81 2.01
N GLY A 107 9.25 -5.95 1.59
CA GLY A 107 10.31 -6.59 2.35
C GLY A 107 10.21 -8.13 2.35
N ILE A 108 9.42 -8.71 3.26
CA ILE A 108 9.29 -10.17 3.42
C ILE A 108 7.85 -10.59 3.13
N GLY A 109 7.68 -11.52 2.19
CA GLY A 109 6.38 -12.03 1.77
C GLY A 109 6.29 -13.55 1.79
N GLN A 110 5.39 -14.08 0.96
CA GLN A 110 5.23 -15.53 0.82
C GLN A 110 6.43 -16.12 0.06
N PRO A 111 7.00 -17.25 0.51
CA PRO A 111 8.09 -17.90 -0.21
C PRO A 111 7.69 -18.26 -1.64
N ASN A 112 8.59 -18.05 -2.58
CA ASN A 112 8.44 -18.55 -3.95
C ASN A 112 8.66 -20.08 -4.01
N ALA A 113 8.60 -20.66 -5.22
CA ALA A 113 8.79 -22.10 -5.41
C ALA A 113 10.18 -22.62 -4.97
N GLU A 114 11.17 -21.75 -4.87
CA GLU A 114 12.54 -22.04 -4.44
C GLU A 114 12.72 -21.78 -2.93
N GLY A 115 11.69 -21.30 -2.23
CA GLY A 115 11.71 -20.99 -0.81
C GLY A 115 12.19 -19.57 -0.47
N ASP A 116 12.46 -18.71 -1.45
CA ASP A 116 12.84 -17.31 -1.21
C ASP A 116 11.61 -16.46 -0.88
N SER A 117 11.61 -15.85 0.29
CA SER A 117 10.55 -14.97 0.80
C SER A 117 10.91 -13.48 0.73
N ILE A 118 12.10 -13.13 0.24
CA ILE A 118 12.58 -11.74 0.20
C ILE A 118 12.10 -11.09 -1.09
N TYR A 119 11.32 -10.03 -0.97
CA TYR A 119 10.99 -9.21 -2.11
C TYR A 119 11.94 -8.02 -2.16
N ASN A 120 12.92 -8.11 -3.07
CA ASN A 120 14.07 -7.20 -3.13
C ASN A 120 13.75 -5.76 -3.60
N GLY A 121 12.54 -5.51 -4.10
CA GLY A 121 12.11 -4.17 -4.52
C GLY A 121 12.86 -3.56 -5.71
N ALA A 122 13.53 -4.39 -6.52
CA ALA A 122 14.30 -3.88 -7.66
C ALA A 122 13.41 -3.14 -8.67
N ARG A 123 12.33 -3.79 -9.11
CA ARG A 123 11.37 -3.22 -10.06
C ARG A 123 10.37 -2.27 -9.38
N ASP A 124 10.10 -2.51 -8.11
CA ASP A 124 9.13 -1.78 -7.31
C ASP A 124 9.83 -1.35 -6.02
N ASN A 125 10.41 -0.17 -5.89
CA ASN A 125 10.57 0.84 -6.93
C ASN A 125 12.00 1.40 -6.97
N ALA A 126 12.99 0.55 -6.69
CA ALA A 126 14.40 0.95 -6.75
C ALA A 126 14.81 1.47 -8.16
N ILE A 127 14.25 0.92 -9.23
CA ILE A 127 14.44 1.47 -10.58
C ILE A 127 13.92 2.91 -10.71
N GLY A 128 12.77 3.25 -10.09
CA GLY A 128 12.26 4.62 -10.07
C GLY A 128 13.17 5.55 -9.26
N VAL A 129 13.62 5.09 -8.09
CA VAL A 129 14.57 5.84 -7.25
C VAL A 129 15.86 6.15 -8.01
N THR A 130 16.44 5.16 -8.69
CA THR A 130 17.67 5.35 -9.47
C THR A 130 17.46 6.30 -10.65
N ALA A 131 16.30 6.28 -11.31
CA ALA A 131 15.96 7.23 -12.36
C ALA A 131 15.84 8.67 -11.83
N VAL A 132 15.17 8.87 -10.69
CA VAL A 132 15.03 10.18 -10.03
C VAL A 132 16.39 10.74 -9.61
N LEU A 133 17.25 9.93 -9.00
CA LEU A 133 18.60 10.34 -8.59
C LEU A 133 19.50 10.65 -9.78
N SER A 134 19.40 9.87 -10.86
CA SER A 134 20.13 10.13 -12.10
C SER A 134 19.69 11.45 -12.75
N MET A 135 18.39 11.74 -12.71
CA MET A 135 17.86 13.02 -13.20
C MET A 135 18.32 14.20 -12.32
N LEU A 136 18.38 14.02 -11.00
CA LEU A 136 18.93 15.00 -10.06
C LEU A 136 20.39 15.33 -10.39
N GLU A 137 21.23 14.30 -10.59
CA GLU A 137 22.64 14.51 -10.95
C GLU A 137 22.78 15.28 -12.27
N ASN A 138 22.01 14.91 -13.29
CA ASN A 138 22.05 15.56 -14.59
C ASN A 138 21.57 17.01 -14.52
N LEU A 139 20.46 17.27 -13.83
CA LEU A 139 19.92 18.62 -13.66
C LEU A 139 20.81 19.50 -12.79
N GLY A 140 21.53 18.94 -11.81
CA GLY A 140 22.52 19.68 -11.03
C GLY A 140 23.68 20.22 -11.89
N LYS A 141 24.04 19.52 -12.97
CA LYS A 141 25.05 19.95 -13.95
C LYS A 141 24.46 20.87 -15.02
N TYR A 142 23.22 20.62 -15.43
CA TYR A 142 22.52 21.33 -16.49
C TYR A 142 21.14 21.81 -16.02
N PRO A 143 21.07 22.88 -15.22
CA PRO A 143 19.82 23.34 -14.62
C PRO A 143 18.80 23.83 -15.66
N THR A 144 17.52 23.57 -15.41
CA THR A 144 16.40 24.04 -16.24
C THR A 144 15.95 25.44 -15.84
N LYS A 145 15.07 26.05 -16.65
CA LYS A 145 14.43 27.34 -16.31
C LYS A 145 13.50 27.25 -15.11
N ARG A 146 12.71 26.18 -15.03
CA ARG A 146 11.83 25.85 -13.90
C ARG A 146 12.61 25.12 -12.82
N SER A 147 12.15 25.26 -11.58
CA SER A 147 12.71 24.51 -10.46
C SER A 147 12.32 23.03 -10.57
N ALA A 148 13.21 22.15 -10.13
CA ALA A 148 12.96 20.73 -10.02
C ALA A 148 12.76 20.36 -8.55
N LEU A 149 11.64 19.69 -8.24
CA LEU A 149 11.34 19.15 -6.92
C LEU A 149 11.48 17.62 -6.98
N PHE A 150 12.42 17.08 -6.21
CA PHE A 150 12.66 15.64 -6.11
C PHE A 150 12.04 15.13 -4.82
N ILE A 151 11.22 14.09 -4.90
CA ILE A 151 10.58 13.49 -3.72
C ILE A 151 10.73 11.97 -3.78
N LEU A 152 11.40 11.41 -2.78
CA LEU A 152 11.40 9.96 -2.53
C LEU A 152 10.46 9.68 -1.37
N PHE A 153 9.33 9.05 -1.67
CA PHE A 153 8.28 8.70 -0.72
C PHE A 153 8.58 7.41 0.04
N THR A 154 7.92 7.24 1.16
CA THR A 154 7.91 6.01 1.97
C THR A 154 6.48 5.70 2.39
N GLY A 155 6.18 4.43 2.66
CA GLY A 155 4.85 3.96 3.05
C GLY A 155 3.86 3.96 1.88
N GLU A 156 4.33 3.70 0.66
CA GLU A 156 3.50 3.62 -0.54
C GLU A 156 2.76 2.27 -0.64
N GLU A 157 3.43 1.20 -0.21
CA GLU A 157 2.96 -0.21 -0.24
C GLU A 157 1.82 -0.48 0.76
#